data_AF-A0A354IVP5-F1
#
_entry.id   AF-A0A354IVP5-F1
#
_cell.length_a   1.000
_cell.length_b   1.000
_cell.length_c   1.000
_cell.angle_alpha   90.00
_cell.angle_beta   90.00
_cell.angle_gamma   90.00
#
_symmetry.space_group_name_H-M   'P 1'
#
loop_
_entity.id
_entity.type
_entity.pdbx_description
1 polymer ?
#
loop_
_entity_poly.entity_id
_entity_poly.type
_entity_poly.pdbx_seq_one_letter_code
_entity_poly.pdbx_strand_id
1 'polypeptide(L)'
;MSEALQLRSAEVQAKLALLRECLNKAGAAAIRLRGIDWFAWVTAGGSSAVLQCAETGVAEVLVTQDEAVILTDEIELARLREEEIPAGFSFHASPWAQGELRERYVLGLAGDASVLSDRPHNGEQPLPHALRLRRLVLGEAEQMRYRALGREAAEAMSEVLRARST
;
A
#
# COMPACT_ATOMS: atom_id res chain seq x y z
N MET A 1 -11.15 -21.36 2.65
CA MET A 1 -10.23 -20.21 2.54
C MET A 1 -8.85 -20.66 2.98
N SER A 2 -7.81 -20.39 2.18
CA SER A 2 -6.43 -20.79 2.49
C SER A 2 -5.86 -20.01 3.69
N GLU A 3 -5.02 -20.65 4.50
CA GLU A 3 -4.32 -20.05 5.66
C GLU A 3 -3.53 -18.79 5.27
N ALA A 4 -2.89 -18.81 4.09
CA ALA A 4 -2.16 -17.66 3.57
C ALA A 4 -3.04 -16.42 3.34
N LEU A 5 -4.30 -16.62 2.91
CA LEU A 5 -5.26 -15.53 2.71
C LEU A 5 -5.71 -14.93 4.05
N GLN A 6 -5.85 -15.77 5.08
CA GLN A 6 -6.18 -15.30 6.44
C GLN A 6 -5.03 -14.50 7.04
N LEU A 7 -3.78 -14.99 6.92
CA LEU A 7 -2.59 -14.27 7.39
C LEU A 7 -2.45 -12.91 6.69
N ARG A 8 -2.63 -12.88 5.35
CA ARG A 8 -2.59 -11.64 4.58
C ARG A 8 -3.68 -10.65 5.03
N SER A 9 -4.90 -11.13 5.24
CA SER A 9 -6.01 -10.29 5.71
C SER A 9 -5.74 -9.72 7.10
N ALA A 10 -5.26 -10.54 8.04
CA ALA A 10 -4.91 -10.09 9.38
C ALA A 10 -3.78 -9.03 9.37
N GLU A 11 -2.76 -9.23 8.53
CA GLU A 11 -1.68 -8.26 8.35
C GLU A 11 -2.18 -6.91 7.83
N VAL A 12 -3.05 -6.92 6.83
CA VAL A 12 -3.68 -5.70 6.30
C VAL A 12 -4.49 -4.99 7.39
N GLN A 13 -5.32 -5.72 8.14
CA GLN A 13 -6.11 -5.13 9.22
C GLN A 13 -5.24 -4.48 10.30
N ALA A 14 -4.13 -5.13 10.68
CA ALA A 14 -3.17 -4.56 11.62
C ALA A 14 -2.56 -3.26 11.08
N LYS A 15 -2.19 -3.21 9.80
CA LYS A 15 -1.63 -2.00 9.17
C LYS A 15 -2.65 -0.88 9.03
N LEU A 16 -3.89 -1.19 8.67
CA LEU A 16 -4.99 -0.21 8.65
C LEU A 16 -5.27 0.36 10.05
N ALA A 17 -5.20 -0.48 11.09
CA ALA A 17 -5.35 -0.02 12.48
C ALA A 17 -4.27 0.99 12.87
N LEU A 18 -3.01 0.77 12.46
CA LEU A 18 -1.91 1.73 12.69
C LEU A 18 -2.15 3.08 11.99
N LEU A 19 -2.68 3.05 10.76
CA LEU A 19 -3.00 4.27 10.02
C LEU A 19 -4.15 5.03 10.69
N ARG A 20 -5.20 4.34 11.14
CA ARG A 20 -6.33 4.95 11.86
C ARG A 20 -5.94 5.53 13.21
N GLU A 21 -5.05 4.85 13.94
CA GLU A 21 -4.46 5.39 15.16
C GLU A 21 -3.68 6.68 14.88
N CYS A 22 -2.91 6.71 13.78
CA CYS A 22 -2.17 7.89 13.35
C CYS A 22 -3.12 9.05 12.99
N LEU A 23 -4.22 8.77 12.27
CA LEU A 23 -5.25 9.76 11.96
C LEU A 23 -5.84 10.39 13.23
N ASN A 24 -6.21 9.55 14.20
CA ASN A 24 -6.77 10.02 15.48
C ASN A 24 -5.79 10.91 16.24
N LYS A 25 -4.51 10.54 16.28
CA LYS A 25 -3.46 11.33 16.97
C LYS A 25 -3.16 12.65 16.27
N ALA A 26 -3.22 12.68 14.94
CA ALA A 26 -2.90 13.86 14.15
C ALA A 26 -4.11 14.82 13.98
N GLY A 27 -5.33 14.37 14.28
CA GLY A 27 -6.54 15.14 13.97
C GLY A 27 -6.78 15.32 12.47
N ALA A 28 -6.27 14.40 11.65
CA ALA A 28 -6.37 14.44 10.19
C ALA A 28 -7.59 13.64 9.71
N ALA A 29 -8.16 14.03 8.56
CA ALA A 29 -9.31 13.34 7.98
C ALA A 29 -8.92 12.05 7.26
N ALA A 30 -7.81 12.08 6.53
CA ALA A 30 -7.39 10.94 5.71
C ALA A 30 -5.87 10.85 5.58
N ILE A 31 -5.39 9.62 5.31
CA ILE A 31 -4.04 9.32 4.88
C ILE A 31 -4.11 8.86 3.42
N ARG A 32 -3.37 9.51 2.54
CA ARG A 32 -3.25 9.15 1.12
C ARG A 32 -1.85 8.64 0.82
N LEU A 33 -1.75 7.37 0.46
CA LEU A 33 -0.51 6.66 0.15
C LEU A 33 -0.36 6.53 -1.36
N ARG A 34 0.57 7.28 -1.95
CA ARG A 34 0.80 7.34 -3.40
C ARG A 34 1.98 6.48 -3.86
N GLY A 35 2.91 6.21 -2.96
CA GLY A 35 4.07 5.40 -3.24
C GLY A 35 3.77 3.94 -3.49
N ILE A 36 4.45 3.35 -4.49
CA ILE A 36 4.43 1.90 -4.71
C ILE A 36 4.88 1.14 -3.45
N ASP A 37 5.76 1.75 -2.67
CA ASP A 37 6.36 1.18 -1.48
C ASP A 37 5.39 1.19 -0.28
N TRP A 38 4.60 2.25 -0.13
CA TRP A 38 3.54 2.35 0.87
C TRP A 38 2.31 1.53 0.48
N PHE A 39 2.00 1.49 -0.82
CA PHE A 39 0.94 0.66 -1.38
C PHE A 39 1.20 -0.82 -1.11
N ALA A 40 2.39 -1.31 -1.45
CA ALA A 40 2.79 -2.69 -1.19
C ALA A 40 2.80 -3.01 0.31
N TRP A 41 3.26 -2.07 1.14
CA TRP A 41 3.21 -2.26 2.59
C TRP A 41 1.78 -2.43 3.09
N VAL A 42 0.86 -1.49 2.82
CA VAL A 42 -0.49 -1.51 3.40
C VAL A 42 -1.35 -2.65 2.85
N THR A 43 -1.11 -3.10 1.62
CA THR A 43 -1.83 -4.22 0.98
C THR A 43 -1.19 -5.60 1.21
N ALA A 44 -0.17 -5.66 2.07
CA ALA A 44 0.59 -6.87 2.38
C ALA A 44 1.15 -7.56 1.12
N GLY A 45 1.75 -6.77 0.22
CA GLY A 45 2.49 -7.24 -0.94
C GLY A 45 1.86 -6.94 -2.31
N GLY A 46 0.75 -6.19 -2.38
CA GLY A 46 0.14 -5.81 -3.65
C GLY A 46 0.97 -4.77 -4.42
N SER A 47 0.92 -4.81 -5.74
CA SER A 47 1.66 -3.90 -6.62
C SER A 47 0.74 -2.90 -7.33
N SER A 48 1.05 -1.62 -7.18
CA SER A 48 0.49 -0.54 -8.00
C SER A 48 1.46 -0.07 -9.10
N ALA A 49 2.61 -0.72 -9.26
CA ALA A 49 3.61 -0.34 -10.25
C ALA A 49 3.29 -0.95 -11.62
N VAL A 50 3.24 -0.13 -12.66
CA VAL A 50 3.27 -0.59 -14.06
C VAL A 50 4.70 -0.52 -14.62
N LEU A 51 5.48 0.46 -14.18
CA LEU A 51 6.90 0.62 -14.51
C LEU A 51 7.75 0.31 -13.28
N GLN A 52 8.77 -0.54 -13.45
CA GLN A 52 9.64 -0.99 -12.34
C GLN A 52 10.42 0.14 -11.64
N CYS A 53 10.66 1.27 -12.33
CA CYS A 53 11.41 2.40 -11.78
C CYS A 53 10.54 3.56 -11.27
N ALA A 54 9.21 3.42 -11.30
CA ALA A 54 8.31 4.50 -10.89
C ALA A 54 8.22 4.58 -9.36
N GLU A 55 8.38 5.79 -8.79
CA GLU A 55 8.20 5.99 -7.35
C GLU A 55 6.73 6.00 -6.94
N THR A 56 5.82 6.38 -7.85
CA THR A 56 4.36 6.36 -7.67
C THR A 56 3.71 5.36 -8.61
N GLY A 57 2.63 4.73 -8.15
CA GLY A 57 1.89 3.74 -8.92
C GLY A 57 0.70 4.31 -9.69
N VAL A 58 0.05 3.46 -10.49
CA VAL A 58 -1.26 3.75 -11.12
C VAL A 58 -2.41 3.75 -10.11
N ALA A 59 -2.15 3.23 -8.90
CA ALA A 59 -3.09 3.21 -7.79
C ALA A 59 -2.49 3.77 -6.50
N GLU A 60 -3.35 4.42 -5.73
CA GLU A 60 -3.08 5.02 -4.43
C GLU A 60 -4.04 4.42 -3.38
N VAL A 61 -3.66 4.45 -2.10
CA VAL A 61 -4.55 4.03 -1.00
C VAL A 61 -4.98 5.26 -0.21
N LEU A 62 -6.28 5.48 -0.10
CA LEU A 62 -6.89 6.47 0.78
C LEU A 62 -7.46 5.76 2.01
N VAL A 63 -7.00 6.14 3.20
CA VAL A 63 -7.48 5.57 4.47
C VAL A 63 -8.13 6.67 5.29
N THR A 64 -9.33 6.39 5.79
CA THR A 64 -10.09 7.23 6.70
C THR A 64 -10.31 6.47 8.02
N GLN A 65 -11.03 7.06 8.97
CA GLN A 65 -11.42 6.33 10.17
C GLN A 65 -12.30 5.11 9.85
N ASP A 66 -13.17 5.23 8.84
CA ASP A 66 -14.21 4.25 8.58
C ASP A 66 -13.87 3.30 7.43
N GLU A 67 -13.14 3.77 6.42
CA GLU A 67 -12.89 3.02 5.19
C GLU A 67 -11.44 3.09 4.70
N ALA A 68 -11.11 2.16 3.81
CA ALA A 68 -9.86 2.14 3.06
C ALA A 68 -10.21 1.93 1.59
N VAL A 69 -9.83 2.88 0.74
CA VAL A 69 -10.23 2.96 -0.67
C VAL A 69 -9.00 2.90 -1.55
N ILE A 70 -9.01 2.03 -2.56
CA ILE A 70 -8.03 2.05 -3.64
C ILE A 70 -8.51 3.06 -4.68
N LEU A 71 -7.73 4.13 -4.87
CA LEU A 71 -7.93 5.10 -5.94
C LEU A 71 -7.11 4.63 -7.14
N THR A 72 -7.77 4.35 -8.27
CA THR A 72 -7.09 3.84 -9.47
C THR A 72 -7.81 4.31 -10.73
N ASP A 73 -7.26 3.96 -11.89
CA ASP A 73 -7.93 4.14 -13.17
C ASP A 73 -8.79 2.93 -13.54
N GLU A 74 -9.83 3.15 -14.32
CA GLU A 74 -10.79 2.11 -14.74
C GLU A 74 -10.13 0.90 -15.41
N ILE A 75 -9.06 1.12 -16.18
CA ILE A 75 -8.34 0.07 -16.89
C ILE A 75 -7.55 -0.86 -15.96
N GLU A 76 -7.10 -0.36 -14.80
CA GLU A 76 -6.33 -1.13 -13.82
C GLU A 76 -7.22 -1.77 -12.75
N LEU A 77 -8.48 -1.35 -12.65
CA LEU A 77 -9.41 -1.79 -11.62
C LEU A 77 -9.57 -3.32 -11.58
N ALA A 78 -9.70 -3.96 -12.74
CA ALA A 78 -9.92 -5.40 -12.82
C ALA A 78 -8.69 -6.17 -12.30
N ARG A 79 -7.50 -5.84 -12.83
CA ARG A 79 -6.23 -6.43 -12.42
C ARG A 79 -5.97 -6.25 -10.93
N LEU A 80 -6.13 -5.03 -10.42
CA LEU A 80 -5.91 -4.74 -9.01
C LEU A 80 -6.86 -5.55 -8.12
N ARG A 81 -8.14 -5.62 -8.48
CA ARG A 81 -9.13 -6.36 -7.70
C ARG A 81 -8.88 -7.87 -7.69
N GLU A 82 -8.49 -8.44 -8.82
CA GLU A 82 -8.36 -9.89 -8.98
C GLU A 82 -7.01 -10.42 -8.49
N GLU A 83 -5.94 -9.64 -8.66
CA GLU A 83 -4.56 -10.12 -8.46
C GLU A 83 -3.88 -9.48 -7.24
N GLU A 84 -4.08 -8.17 -7.03
CA GLU A 84 -3.20 -7.39 -6.17
C GLU A 84 -3.80 -7.07 -4.80
N ILE A 85 -5.11 -6.84 -4.71
CA ILE A 85 -5.75 -6.24 -3.54
C ILE A 85 -6.53 -7.28 -2.74
N PRO A 86 -6.18 -7.51 -1.47
CA PRO A 86 -6.92 -8.42 -0.61
C PRO A 86 -8.25 -7.80 -0.14
N ALA A 87 -9.10 -8.61 0.48
CA ALA A 87 -10.32 -8.10 1.11
C ALA A 87 -10.04 -7.04 2.17
N GLY A 88 -10.95 -6.07 2.31
CA GLY A 88 -10.84 -4.96 3.27
C GLY A 88 -10.66 -3.59 2.62
N PHE A 89 -10.57 -3.53 1.29
CA PHE A 89 -10.54 -2.28 0.54
C PHE A 89 -11.77 -2.13 -0.37
N SER A 90 -12.31 -0.92 -0.45
CA SER A 90 -13.22 -0.50 -1.51
C SER A 90 -12.42 0.09 -2.68
N PHE A 91 -13.07 0.35 -3.81
CA PHE A 91 -12.42 0.89 -5.00
C PHE A 91 -13.14 2.14 -5.49
N HIS A 92 -12.36 3.16 -5.84
CA HIS A 92 -12.81 4.31 -6.58
C HIS A 92 -11.99 4.39 -7.87
N ALA A 93 -12.65 4.12 -9.00
CA ALA A 93 -12.04 4.22 -10.31
C ALA A 93 -12.44 5.53 -10.99
N SER A 94 -11.45 6.25 -11.51
CA SER A 94 -11.65 7.44 -12.34
C SER A 94 -11.16 7.20 -13.76
N PRO A 95 -11.70 7.87 -14.78
CA PRO A 95 -11.10 7.88 -16.10
C PRO A 95 -9.65 8.37 -16.02
N TRP A 96 -8.70 7.64 -16.62
CA TRP A 96 -7.25 7.94 -16.55
C TRP A 96 -6.90 9.36 -17.02
N ALA A 97 -7.67 9.91 -17.96
CA ALA A 97 -7.50 11.27 -18.48
C ALA A 97 -7.98 12.38 -17.52
N GLN A 98 -8.66 12.02 -16.42
CA GLN A 98 -9.34 12.97 -15.53
C GLN A 98 -8.83 12.89 -14.09
N GLY A 99 -7.52 13.14 -13.91
CA GLY A 99 -6.89 13.17 -12.58
C GLY A 99 -7.56 14.14 -11.60
N GLU A 100 -8.19 15.20 -12.09
CA GLU A 100 -8.97 16.13 -11.25
C GLU A 100 -10.12 15.47 -10.50
N LEU A 101 -10.78 14.45 -11.08
CA LEU A 101 -11.87 13.75 -10.40
C LEU A 101 -11.39 13.02 -9.16
N ARG A 102 -10.20 12.41 -9.23
CA ARG A 102 -9.55 11.76 -8.10
C ARG A 102 -9.24 12.77 -6.99
N GLU A 103 -8.70 13.93 -7.35
CA GLU A 103 -8.43 15.00 -6.37
C GLU A 103 -9.72 15.52 -5.73
N ARG A 104 -10.79 15.71 -6.51
CA ARG A 104 -12.11 16.13 -5.99
C ARG A 104 -12.71 15.09 -5.04
N TYR A 105 -12.54 13.80 -5.32
CA TYR A 105 -12.99 12.74 -4.42
C TYR A 105 -12.28 12.81 -3.07
N VAL A 106 -10.94 12.97 -3.07
CA VAL A 106 -10.15 13.10 -1.83
C VAL A 106 -10.56 14.35 -1.05
N LEU A 107 -10.69 15.51 -1.72
CA LEU A 107 -11.11 16.76 -1.07
C LEU A 107 -12.54 16.66 -0.51
N GLY A 108 -13.46 16.04 -1.24
CA GLY A 108 -14.84 15.83 -0.77
C GLY A 108 -14.91 14.96 0.48
N LEU A 109 -13.99 14.00 0.60
CA LEU A 109 -13.90 13.12 1.77
C LEU A 109 -13.17 13.79 2.95
N ALA A 110 -12.16 14.62 2.66
CA ALA A 110 -11.39 15.33 3.68
C ALA A 110 -12.14 16.53 4.30
N GLY A 111 -13.02 17.17 3.53
CA GLY A 111 -13.65 18.43 3.93
C GLY A 111 -12.61 19.51 4.24
N ASP A 112 -12.77 20.20 5.36
CA ASP A 112 -11.84 21.25 5.82
C ASP A 112 -10.64 20.68 6.61
N ALA A 113 -10.63 19.38 6.91
CA ALA A 113 -9.59 18.75 7.70
C ALA A 113 -8.39 18.32 6.84
N SER A 114 -7.21 18.26 7.45
CA SER A 114 -5.97 17.98 6.72
C SER A 114 -5.90 16.54 6.21
N VAL A 115 -5.33 16.36 5.03
CA VAL A 115 -4.93 15.05 4.46
C VAL A 115 -3.44 14.86 4.68
N LEU A 116 -3.06 13.71 5.22
CA LEU A 116 -1.67 13.29 5.37
C LEU A 116 -1.24 12.47 4.15
N SER A 117 -0.01 12.64 3.67
CA SER A 117 0.51 11.83 2.56
C SER A 117 1.98 11.49 2.70
N ASP A 118 2.38 10.36 2.14
CA ASP A 118 3.77 9.95 1.99
C ASP A 118 4.50 10.79 0.94
N ARG A 119 3.77 11.28 -0.06
CA ARG A 119 4.23 12.17 -1.13
C ARG A 119 3.26 13.35 -1.24
N PRO A 120 3.32 14.32 -0.31
CA PRO A 120 2.33 15.38 -0.20
C PRO A 120 2.22 16.23 -1.47
N HIS A 121 0.98 16.46 -1.90
CA HIS A 121 0.63 17.36 -2.99
C HIS A 121 -0.60 18.21 -2.62
N ASN A 122 -0.83 19.33 -3.30
CA ASN A 122 -2.05 20.15 -3.14
C ASN A 122 -2.45 20.52 -1.68
N GLY A 123 -1.47 20.88 -0.84
CA GLY A 123 -1.75 21.26 0.56
C GLY A 123 -1.87 20.09 1.53
N GLU A 124 -1.65 18.85 1.08
CA GLU A 124 -1.45 17.70 1.95
C GLU A 124 -0.24 17.92 2.89
N GLN A 125 -0.32 17.35 4.08
CA GLN A 125 0.76 17.37 5.06
C GLN A 125 1.58 16.07 5.00
N PRO A 126 2.87 16.08 5.31
CA PRO A 126 3.68 14.85 5.33
C PRO A 126 3.21 13.89 6.42
N LEU A 127 3.35 12.58 6.17
CA LEU A 127 3.14 11.57 7.22
C LEU A 127 3.98 11.89 8.48
N PRO A 128 3.47 11.67 9.70
CA PRO A 128 4.25 11.79 10.91
C PRO A 128 5.47 10.86 10.91
N HIS A 129 6.61 11.34 11.43
CA HIS A 129 7.83 10.53 11.49
C HIS A 129 7.63 9.21 12.25
N ALA A 130 6.83 9.23 13.32
CA ALA A 130 6.49 8.04 14.09
C ALA A 130 5.84 6.94 13.23
N LEU A 131 4.95 7.30 12.30
CA LEU A 131 4.33 6.33 11.39
C LEU A 131 5.37 5.72 10.44
N ARG A 132 6.31 6.53 9.94
CA ARG A 132 7.43 6.01 9.12
C ARG A 132 8.27 4.99 9.90
N LEU A 133 8.57 5.26 11.17
CA LEU A 133 9.30 4.32 12.02
C LEU A 133 8.53 3.03 12.26
N ARG A 134 7.20 3.10 12.45
CA ARG A 134 6.36 1.90 12.63
C ARG A 134 6.39 0.98 11.41
N ARG A 135 6.46 1.54 10.20
CA ARG A 135 6.59 0.75 8.96
C ARG A 135 7.92 -0.02 8.86
N LEU A 136 8.97 0.42 9.54
CA LEU A 136 10.28 -0.26 9.53
C LEU A 136 10.29 -1.55 10.38
N VAL A 137 9.26 -1.78 11.20
CA VAL A 137 9.15 -2.96 12.05
C VAL A 137 8.35 -4.04 11.32
N LEU A 138 9.02 -5.15 10.98
CA LEU A 138 8.37 -6.28 10.31
C LEU A 138 7.49 -7.07 11.27
N GLY A 139 6.22 -7.26 10.91
CA GLY A 139 5.31 -8.19 11.57
C GLY A 139 5.72 -9.65 11.35
N GLU A 140 5.09 -10.57 12.08
CA GLU A 140 5.44 -11.99 12.03
C GLU A 140 5.32 -12.58 10.61
N ALA A 141 4.22 -12.30 9.92
CA ALA A 141 4.00 -12.76 8.55
C ALA A 141 5.05 -12.20 7.56
N GLU A 142 5.45 -10.95 7.74
CA GLU A 142 6.51 -10.33 6.95
C GLU A 142 7.88 -10.97 7.22
N GLN A 143 8.20 -11.25 8.50
CA GLN A 143 9.43 -11.95 8.86
C GLN A 143 9.48 -13.36 8.28
N MET A 144 8.36 -14.09 8.29
CA MET A 144 8.26 -15.42 7.68
C MET A 144 8.57 -15.36 6.18
N ARG A 145 7.92 -14.44 5.45
CA ARG A 145 8.17 -14.24 4.01
C ARG A 145 9.61 -13.82 3.74
N TYR A 146 10.16 -12.92 4.56
CA TYR A 146 11.54 -12.46 4.41
C TYR A 146 12.57 -13.60 4.60
N ARG A 147 12.37 -14.47 5.61
CA ARG A 147 13.22 -15.66 5.82
C ARG A 147 13.12 -16.66 4.67
N ALA A 148 11.91 -16.88 4.14
CA ALA A 148 11.71 -17.76 3.00
C ALA A 148 12.45 -17.25 1.74
N LEU A 149 12.26 -15.96 1.41
CA LEU A 149 12.96 -15.31 0.30
C LEU A 149 14.48 -15.38 0.45
N GLY A 150 15.00 -15.14 1.66
CA GLY A 150 16.44 -15.20 1.92
C GLY A 150 17.02 -16.60 1.68
N ARG A 151 16.27 -17.66 2.01
CA ARG A 151 16.67 -19.04 1.72
C ARG A 151 16.68 -19.31 0.21
N GLU A 152 15.61 -18.95 -0.49
CA GLU A 152 15.50 -19.16 -1.95
C GLU A 152 16.60 -18.42 -2.71
N ALA A 153 16.91 -17.18 -2.33
CA ALA A 153 18.01 -16.41 -2.91
C ALA A 153 19.37 -17.10 -2.69
N ALA A 154 19.64 -17.59 -1.47
CA ALA A 154 20.87 -18.30 -1.16
C ALA A 154 21.03 -19.61 -1.95
N GLU A 155 19.93 -20.35 -2.13
CA GLU A 155 19.89 -21.58 -2.93
C GLU A 155 20.20 -21.29 -4.40
N ALA A 156 19.50 -20.32 -5.01
CA ALA A 156 19.71 -19.92 -6.39
C ALA A 156 21.14 -19.43 -6.65
N MET A 157 21.70 -18.60 -5.76
CA MET A 157 23.10 -18.16 -5.85
C MET A 157 24.07 -19.34 -5.76
N SER A 158 23.84 -20.27 -4.83
CA SER A 158 24.70 -21.44 -4.64
C SER A 158 24.70 -22.36 -5.86
N GLU A 159 23.54 -22.55 -6.49
CA GLU A 159 23.40 -23.35 -7.71
C GLU A 159 24.22 -22.76 -8.86
N VAL A 160 24.09 -21.44 -9.11
CA VAL A 160 24.82 -20.74 -10.18
C VAL A 160 26.33 -20.82 -9.96
N LEU A 161 26.79 -20.63 -8.72
CA LEU A 161 28.22 -20.70 -8.39
C LEU A 161 28.78 -22.12 -8.61
N ARG A 162 28.03 -23.15 -8.22
CA ARG A 162 28.44 -24.56 -8.44
C ARG A 162 28.46 -24.93 -9.91
N ALA A 163 27.46 -24.51 -10.69
CA ALA A 163 27.37 -24.79 -12.12
C ALA A 163 28.49 -24.15 -12.96
N ARG A 164 29.20 -23.14 -12.43
CA ARG A 164 30.36 -22.48 -13.08
C ARG A 164 31.71 -23.01 -12.60
N SER A 165 31.72 -23.87 -11.59
CA SER A 165 32.93 -24.49 -11.04
C SER A 165 33.29 -25.85 -11.65
N THR A 166 32.57 -26.25 -12.70
CA THR A 166 32.81 -27.41 -13.58
C THR A 166 33.09 -26.95 -15.00
#